data_AF-A0A0B7AKX4-F1
#
_entry.id   AF-A0A0B7AKX4-F1
#
_cell.length_a   1.000
_cell.length_b   1.000
_cell.length_c   1.000
_cell.angle_alpha   90.00
_cell.angle_beta   90.00
_cell.angle_gamma   90.00
#
_symmetry.space_group_name_H-M   'P 1'
#
loop_
_entity.id
_entity.type
_entity.pdbx_description
1 polymer ?
#
loop_
_entity_poly.entity_id
_entity_poly.type
_entity_poly.pdbx_seq_one_letter_code
_entity_poly.pdbx_strand_id
1 'polypeptide(L)'
;MPTFPHWHRLLVVQVENALKRRGSPVGIPYWEWTKPNTHIPDLLDAEKYVDPHTGEEHHNPFHDAAVAFLGPKVHTSRDVQESLSHSPAWGDHTEL
;
A
#
# COMPACT_ATOMS: atom_id res chain seq x y z
N MET A 1 17.69 -15.42 -2.66
CA MET A 1 18.41 -15.92 -1.46
C MET A 1 17.41 -16.41 -0.43
N PRO A 2 17.69 -17.49 0.33
CA PRO A 2 16.74 -18.04 1.33
C PRO A 2 16.39 -17.08 2.48
N THR A 3 17.20 -16.07 2.73
CA THR A 3 16.99 -15.05 3.76
C THR A 3 16.03 -13.93 3.34
N PHE A 4 15.59 -13.90 2.08
CA PHE A 4 14.66 -12.89 1.56
C PHE A 4 13.42 -12.66 2.44
N PRO A 5 12.61 -13.69 2.78
CA PRO A 5 11.41 -13.47 3.59
C PRO A 5 11.74 -13.05 5.04
N HIS A 6 12.85 -13.54 5.60
CA HIS A 6 13.29 -13.19 6.95
C HIS A 6 13.64 -11.70 7.06
N TRP A 7 14.36 -11.19 6.07
CA TRP A 7 14.74 -9.78 6.01
C TRP A 7 13.51 -8.87 5.87
N HIS A 8 12.60 -9.18 4.94
CA HIS A 8 11.39 -8.39 4.73
C HIS A 8 10.45 -8.43 5.93
N ARG A 9 10.36 -9.57 6.63
CA ARG A 9 9.59 -9.67 7.88
C ARG A 9 10.10 -8.66 8.93
N LEU A 10 11.42 -8.56 9.11
CA LEU A 10 11.98 -7.60 10.06
C LEU A 10 11.75 -6.14 9.62
N LEU A 11 11.85 -5.86 8.32
CA LEU A 11 11.54 -4.54 7.77
C LEU A 11 10.08 -4.13 8.09
N VAL A 12 9.11 -5.01 7.83
CA VAL A 12 7.69 -4.75 8.12
C VAL A 12 7.45 -4.53 9.62
N VAL A 13 8.09 -5.32 10.48
CA VAL A 13 8.01 -5.12 11.95
C VAL A 13 8.54 -3.76 12.38
N GLN A 14 9.60 -3.24 11.75
CA GLN A 14 10.12 -1.90 12.06
C GLN A 14 9.12 -0.81 11.69
N VAL A 15 8.48 -0.91 10.52
CA VAL A 15 7.42 0.04 10.10
C VAL A 15 6.23 -0.04 11.06
N GLU A 16 5.81 -1.25 11.44
CA GLU A 16 4.67 -1.45 12.34
C GLU A 16 4.91 -0.81 13.70
N ASN A 17 6.08 -1.06 14.29
CA ASN A 17 6.47 -0.46 15.56
C ASN A 17 6.56 1.07 15.48
N ALA A 18 6.98 1.63 14.34
CA ALA A 18 7.01 3.08 14.14
C ALA A 18 5.60 3.69 14.11
N LEU A 19 4.63 3.04 13.47
CA LEU A 19 3.23 3.48 13.44
C LEU A 19 2.56 3.33 14.81
N LYS A 20 2.77 2.19 15.48
CA LYS A 20 2.25 1.95 16.85
C LYS A 20 2.73 3.02 17.83
N ARG A 21 4.02 3.38 17.82
CA ARG A 21 4.57 4.46 18.65
C ARG A 21 3.95 5.84 18.38
N ARG A 22 3.37 6.05 17.20
CA ARG A 22 2.70 7.30 16.79
C ARG A 22 1.17 7.24 16.97
N GLY A 23 0.65 6.19 17.61
CA GLY A 23 -0.75 6.10 17.98
C GLY A 23 -1.62 5.23 17.07
N SER A 24 -1.04 4.49 16.11
CA SER A 24 -1.82 3.52 15.35
C SER A 24 -2.37 2.43 16.30
N PRO A 25 -3.70 2.24 16.38
CA PRO A 25 -4.30 1.21 17.22
C PRO A 25 -4.20 -0.19 16.60
N VAL A 26 -3.86 -0.28 15.31
CA VAL A 26 -3.78 -1.51 14.54
C VAL A 26 -2.36 -1.76 14.02
N GLY A 27 -2.07 -3.02 13.71
CA GLY A 27 -0.87 -3.41 12.97
C GLY A 27 -0.92 -2.95 11.51
N ILE A 28 0.16 -3.21 10.75
CA ILE A 28 0.16 -2.88 9.32
C ILE A 28 -0.88 -3.78 8.61
N PRO A 29 -1.84 -3.19 7.87
CA PRO A 29 -2.82 -3.96 7.14
C PRO A 29 -2.17 -4.68 5.94
N TYR A 30 -2.75 -5.82 5.55
CA TYR A 30 -2.41 -6.50 4.31
C TYR A 30 -3.52 -6.32 3.28
N TRP A 31 -3.18 -6.42 2.01
CA TRP A 31 -4.13 -6.49 0.90
C TRP A 31 -4.00 -7.84 0.20
N GLU A 32 -5.13 -8.52 0.05
CA GLU A 32 -5.23 -9.83 -0.58
C GLU A 32 -5.36 -9.68 -2.10
N TRP A 33 -4.24 -9.72 -2.80
CA TRP A 33 -4.17 -9.64 -4.27
C TRP A 33 -4.39 -10.99 -4.96
N THR A 34 -4.47 -12.10 -4.22
CA THR A 34 -4.70 -13.45 -4.77
C THR A 34 -6.13 -13.68 -5.28
N LYS A 35 -7.03 -12.72 -5.07
CA LYS A 35 -8.40 -12.78 -5.54
C LYS A 35 -8.49 -12.25 -6.98
N PRO A 36 -9.26 -12.91 -7.86
CA PRO A 36 -9.54 -12.39 -9.20
C PRO A 36 -10.16 -11.00 -9.18
N ASN A 37 -10.00 -10.25 -10.28
CA ASN A 37 -10.56 -8.92 -10.44
C ASN A 37 -10.21 -7.97 -9.28
N THR A 38 -8.96 -8.04 -8.80
CA THR A 38 -8.51 -7.16 -7.72
C THR A 38 -8.10 -5.79 -8.28
N HIS A 39 -8.27 -4.76 -7.47
CA HIS A 39 -7.88 -3.39 -7.77
C HIS A 39 -7.06 -2.85 -6.62
N ILE A 40 -6.29 -1.79 -6.89
CA ILE A 40 -5.59 -1.08 -5.82
C ILE A 40 -6.66 -0.61 -4.81
N PRO A 41 -6.51 -0.95 -3.51
CA PRO A 41 -7.46 -0.50 -2.50
C PRO A 41 -7.52 1.02 -2.43
N ASP A 42 -8.70 1.58 -2.17
CA ASP A 42 -8.91 3.03 -2.05
C ASP A 42 -7.94 3.69 -1.05
N LEU A 43 -7.53 2.96 -0.01
CA LEU A 43 -6.50 3.39 0.95
C LEU A 43 -5.19 3.80 0.27
N LEU A 44 -4.82 3.14 -0.82
CA LEU A 44 -3.58 3.37 -1.57
C LEU A 44 -3.79 4.17 -2.86
N ASP A 45 -5.03 4.23 -3.39
CA ASP A 45 -5.35 4.83 -4.69
C ASP A 45 -5.85 6.27 -4.58
N ALA A 46 -6.61 6.60 -3.53
CA ALA A 46 -7.15 7.94 -3.35
C ALA A 46 -6.03 8.95 -3.04
N GLU A 47 -5.92 10.03 -3.82
CA GLU A 47 -4.94 11.11 -3.59
C GLU A 47 -5.19 11.84 -2.28
N LYS A 48 -6.46 11.95 -1.87
CA LYS A 48 -6.88 12.68 -0.67
C LYS A 48 -7.89 11.87 0.14
N TYR A 49 -7.98 12.20 1.42
CA TYR A 49 -9.02 11.69 2.32
C TYR A 49 -9.63 12.85 3.11
N VAL A 50 -10.87 12.66 3.56
CA VAL A 50 -11.55 13.60 4.46
C VAL A 50 -11.45 13.06 5.87
N ASP A 51 -10.92 13.86 6.81
CA ASP A 51 -10.89 13.47 8.23
C ASP A 51 -12.33 13.46 8.77
N PRO A 52 -12.85 12.32 9.25
CA PRO A 52 -14.22 12.22 9.72
C PRO A 52 -14.52 13.04 10.99
N HIS A 53 -13.50 13.51 11.73
CA HIS A 53 -13.69 14.29 12.95
C HIS A 53 -13.72 15.80 12.68
N THR A 54 -12.91 16.29 11.74
CA THR A 54 -12.80 17.72 11.41
C THR A 54 -13.57 18.09 10.15
N GLY A 55 -13.82 17.13 9.26
CA GLY A 55 -14.39 17.36 7.93
C GLY A 55 -13.40 17.98 6.93
N GLU A 56 -12.13 18.15 7.31
CA GLU A 56 -11.10 18.73 6.45
C GLU A 56 -10.56 17.69 5.45
N GLU A 57 -10.24 18.15 4.25
CA GLU A 57 -9.60 17.35 3.23
C GLU A 57 -8.07 17.41 3.38
N HIS A 58 -7.45 16.24 3.44
CA HIS A 58 -5.99 16.10 3.56
C HIS A 58 -5.43 15.20 2.46
N HIS A 59 -4.16 15.41 2.13
CA HIS A 59 -3.42 14.49 1.26
C HIS A 59 -3.29 13.12 1.91
N ASN A 60 -3.55 12.05 1.15
CA ASN A 60 -3.45 10.69 1.64
C ASN A 60 -1.97 10.28 1.80
N PRO A 61 -1.48 10.00 3.01
CA PRO A 61 -0.08 9.63 3.24
C PRO A 61 0.31 8.27 2.63
N PHE A 62 -0.65 7.47 2.16
CA PHE A 62 -0.40 6.19 1.50
C PHE A 62 -0.41 6.26 -0.02
N HIS A 63 -0.82 7.38 -0.62
CA HIS A 63 -0.87 7.55 -2.07
C HIS A 63 0.54 7.66 -2.69
N ASP A 64 1.43 8.43 -2.08
CA ASP A 64 2.80 8.57 -2.52
C ASP A 64 3.73 8.90 -1.34
N ALA A 65 5.04 8.84 -1.58
CA ALA A 65 6.05 9.17 -0.59
C ALA A 65 7.13 10.07 -1.17
N ALA A 66 7.56 11.04 -0.38
CA ALA A 66 8.69 11.89 -0.72
C ALA A 66 10.02 11.12 -0.62
N VAL A 67 10.87 11.27 -1.63
CA VAL A 67 12.23 10.73 -1.68
C VAL A 67 13.21 11.81 -1.27
N ALA A 68 13.24 12.10 0.04
CA ALA A 68 13.89 13.29 0.60
C ALA A 68 15.37 13.46 0.22
N PHE A 69 16.11 12.38 0.02
CA PHE A 69 17.53 12.45 -0.35
C PHE A 69 17.78 12.91 -1.80
N LEU A 70 16.77 12.86 -2.67
CA LEU A 70 16.82 13.37 -4.05
C LEU A 70 16.36 14.83 -4.15
N GLY A 71 15.68 15.34 -3.11
CA GLY A 71 15.22 16.71 -3.02
C GLY A 71 13.76 16.84 -2.53
N PRO A 72 13.33 18.05 -2.19
CA PRO A 72 12.04 18.30 -1.52
C PRO A 72 10.81 18.14 -2.42
N LYS A 73 10.99 17.98 -3.74
CA LYS A 73 9.90 17.87 -4.73
C LYS A 73 9.84 16.50 -5.41
N VAL A 74 10.62 15.53 -4.94
CA VAL A 74 10.71 14.21 -5.57
C VAL A 74 9.77 13.27 -4.84
N HIS A 75 8.75 12.77 -5.53
CA HIS A 75 7.74 11.85 -5.03
C HIS A 75 7.70 10.58 -5.88
N THR A 76 7.28 9.48 -5.27
CA THR A 76 7.05 8.22 -5.96
C THR A 76 5.76 8.26 -6.78
N SER A 77 5.75 7.63 -7.95
CA SER A 77 4.53 7.31 -8.71
C SER A 77 4.42 5.81 -8.95
N ARG A 78 3.23 5.34 -9.32
CA ARG A 78 2.95 3.94 -9.64
C ARG A 78 2.28 3.85 -11.00
N ASP A 79 2.64 2.83 -11.77
CA ASP A 79 2.02 2.47 -13.04
C ASP A 79 1.34 1.11 -12.88
N VAL A 80 0.00 1.10 -12.89
CA VAL A 80 -0.79 -0.09 -12.55
C VAL A 80 -0.98 -0.94 -13.79
N GLN A 81 -0.52 -2.19 -13.73
CA GLN A 81 -0.64 -3.13 -14.84
C GLN A 81 -2.08 -3.63 -14.99
N GLU A 82 -2.56 -3.69 -16.23
CA GLU A 82 -3.91 -4.17 -16.56
C GLU A 82 -4.15 -5.63 -16.09
N SER A 83 -3.10 -6.45 -16.04
CA SER A 83 -3.15 -7.85 -15.58
C SER A 83 -3.61 -7.99 -14.12
N LEU A 84 -3.47 -6.94 -13.30
CA LEU A 84 -3.90 -6.95 -11.90
C LEU A 84 -5.41 -7.19 -11.77
N SER A 85 -6.19 -6.60 -12.69
CA SER A 85 -7.66 -6.66 -12.68
C SER A 85 -8.21 -7.77 -13.59
N HIS A 86 -7.37 -8.72 -14.00
CA HIS A 86 -7.81 -9.81 -14.85
C HIS A 86 -8.78 -10.75 -14.11
N SER A 87 -9.86 -11.11 -14.82
CA SER A 87 -10.81 -12.13 -14.39
C SER A 87 -10.58 -13.39 -15.22
N PRO A 88 -10.05 -14.48 -14.63
CA PRO A 88 -9.80 -15.72 -15.36
C PRO A 88 -11.13 -16.40 -15.73
N ALA A 89 -11.10 -17.23 -16.76
CA ALA A 89 -12.23 -18.08 -17.11
C ALA A 89 -12.52 -19.10 -15.99
N TRP A 90 -13.73 -19.65 -15.99
CA TRP A 90 -14.12 -20.65 -15.00
C TRP A 90 -13.20 -21.88 -15.08
N GLY A 91 -12.57 -22.22 -13.95
CA GLY A 91 -11.61 -23.33 -13.85
C GLY A 91 -10.14 -22.92 -13.95
N ASP A 92 -9.86 -21.68 -14.34
CA ASP A 92 -8.50 -21.13 -14.42
C ASP A 92 -8.15 -20.23 -13.23
N HIS A 93 -6.88 -19.84 -13.15
CA HIS A 93 -6.35 -18.89 -12.16
C HIS A 93 -5.69 -17.70 -12.86
N THR A 94 -5.52 -16.59 -12.14
CA THR A 94 -4.72 -15.46 -12.60
C THR A 94 -3.24 -15.85 -12.68
N GLU A 95 -2.46 -15.14 -13.51
CA GLU A 95 -1.00 -15.30 -13.56
C GLU A 95 -0.25 -14.68 -12.36
N LEU A 96 -1.00 -14.06 -11.44
CA LEU A 96 -0.52 -13.45 -10.20
C LEU A 96 -0.19 -14.50 -9.13
#